data_AF-A0A842YF53-F1
#
_entry.id   AF-A0A842YF53-F1
#
_cell.length_a   1.000
_cell.length_b   1.000
_cell.length_c   1.000
_cell.angle_alpha   90.00
_cell.angle_beta   90.00
_cell.angle_gamma   90.00
#
_symmetry.space_group_name_H-M   'P 1'
#
loop_
_entity.id
_entity.type
_entity.pdbx_description
1 polymer ?
#
loop_
_entity_poly.entity_id
_entity_poly.type
_entity_poly.pdbx_seq_one_letter_code
_entity_poly.pdbx_strand_id
1 'polypeptide(L)'
;MTSILEAILKLQKDPPIPLTFAEIYDQLLKEDPNTILTKAWVHRVLKMLTEAKLVRLDNPAANRKRYLADVNTLMAGFEELKSKKIEELEAKQSEIEAQLAAVSVLDCGYLSKEFVKGITGRTEEVSSRIVRGVEDFIESYGSTCLRKQEKGISFVQHYSG
;
A
#
# COMPACT_ATOMS: atom_id res chain seq x y z
N MET A 1 21.97 -8.07 -11.14
CA MET A 1 21.68 -6.69 -10.71
C MET A 1 21.52 -6.66 -9.21
N THR A 2 22.62 -6.35 -8.51
CA THR A 2 22.64 -6.10 -7.07
C THR A 2 21.86 -4.81 -6.76
N SER A 3 21.03 -4.82 -5.72
CA SER A 3 20.35 -3.59 -5.29
C SER A 3 21.28 -2.68 -4.46
N ILE A 4 21.04 -1.36 -4.45
CA ILE A 4 21.88 -0.44 -3.66
C ILE A 4 21.84 -0.77 -2.16
N LEU A 5 20.68 -1.16 -1.65
CA LEU A 5 20.54 -1.56 -0.25
C LEU A 5 21.38 -2.81 0.07
N GLU A 6 21.37 -3.80 -0.82
CA GLU A 6 22.19 -5.01 -0.69
C GLU A 6 23.69 -4.66 -0.68
N ALA A 7 24.14 -3.77 -1.58
CA ALA A 7 25.52 -3.31 -1.61
C ALA A 7 25.94 -2.61 -0.31
N ILE A 8 25.07 -1.76 0.26
CA ILE A 8 25.30 -1.11 1.56
C ILE A 8 25.41 -2.16 2.67
N LEU A 9 24.47 -3.11 2.74
CA LEU A 9 24.44 -4.13 3.78
C LEU A 9 25.65 -5.06 3.73
N LYS A 10 26.16 -5.39 2.52
CA LYS A 10 27.39 -6.18 2.34
C LYS A 10 28.65 -5.44 2.80
N LEU A 11 28.70 -4.12 2.63
CA LEU A 11 29.81 -3.30 3.08
C LEU A 11 29.78 -3.03 4.59
N GLN A 12 28.62 -3.15 5.22
CA GLN A 12 28.48 -2.86 6.64
C GLN A 12 29.16 -3.90 7.52
N LYS A 13 29.74 -3.40 8.61
CA LYS A 13 30.44 -4.21 9.61
C LYS A 13 29.70 -4.15 10.94
N ASP A 14 30.11 -5.00 11.88
CA ASP A 14 29.67 -4.94 13.27
C ASP A 14 30.87 -4.53 14.16
N PRO A 15 30.87 -3.33 14.78
CA PRO A 15 29.80 -2.33 14.79
C PRO A 15 29.66 -1.57 13.44
N PRO A 16 28.47 -0.98 13.15
CA PRO A 16 28.21 -0.28 11.89
C PRO A 16 29.17 0.88 11.64
N ILE A 17 29.74 0.95 10.42
CA ILE A 17 30.67 1.99 10.02
C ILE A 17 30.00 2.88 8.94
N PRO A 18 29.92 4.20 9.12
CA PRO A 18 29.30 5.07 8.13
C PRO A 18 30.01 5.02 6.77
N LEU A 19 29.27 4.69 5.71
CA LEU A 19 29.78 4.54 4.35
C LEU A 19 29.60 5.84 3.56
N THR A 20 30.58 6.19 2.75
CA THR A 20 30.53 7.29 1.80
C THR A 20 29.83 6.86 0.51
N PHE A 21 29.37 7.84 -0.27
CA PHE A 21 28.81 7.57 -1.60
C PHE A 21 29.81 6.83 -2.51
N ALA A 22 31.09 7.18 -2.44
CA ALA A 22 32.13 6.56 -3.27
C ALA A 22 32.25 5.07 -2.98
N GLU A 23 32.33 4.68 -1.71
CA GLU A 23 32.41 3.27 -1.30
C GLU A 23 31.20 2.46 -1.79
N ILE A 24 30.00 3.02 -1.69
CA ILE A 24 28.76 2.37 -2.18
C ILE A 24 28.79 2.25 -3.71
N TYR A 25 29.19 3.32 -4.41
CA TYR A 25 29.24 3.34 -5.87
C TYR A 25 30.29 2.36 -6.43
N ASP A 26 31.47 2.32 -5.82
CA ASP A 26 32.54 1.42 -6.22
C ASP A 26 32.17 -0.05 -5.98
N GLN A 27 31.46 -0.35 -4.88
CA GLN A 27 30.93 -1.68 -4.63
C GLN A 27 29.88 -2.09 -5.67
N LEU A 28 29.00 -1.17 -6.08
CA LEU A 28 28.00 -1.46 -7.13
C LEU A 28 28.67 -1.78 -8.47
N LEU A 29 29.71 -1.02 -8.86
CA LEU A 29 30.49 -1.30 -10.07
C LEU A 29 31.27 -2.61 -9.98
N LYS A 30 31.73 -2.99 -8.79
CA LYS A 30 32.44 -4.25 -8.58
C LYS A 30 31.51 -5.46 -8.70
N GLU A 31 30.28 -5.37 -8.19
CA GLU A 31 29.32 -6.47 -8.22
C GLU A 31 28.63 -6.63 -9.58
N ASP A 32 28.41 -5.53 -10.31
CA ASP A 32 27.79 -5.56 -11.63
C ASP A 32 28.55 -4.65 -12.63
N PRO A 33 29.70 -5.11 -13.15
CA PRO A 33 30.58 -4.31 -14.01
C PRO A 33 29.94 -3.89 -15.34
N ASN A 34 28.93 -4.64 -15.78
CA ASN A 34 28.25 -4.40 -17.04
C ASN A 34 27.09 -3.39 -16.91
N THR A 35 26.74 -2.98 -15.68
CA THR A 35 25.63 -2.05 -15.45
C THR A 35 26.11 -0.61 -15.52
N ILE A 36 25.56 0.16 -16.47
CA ILE A 36 25.84 1.59 -16.62
C ILE A 36 24.96 2.39 -15.65
N LEU A 37 25.32 2.40 -14.36
CA LEU A 37 24.64 3.22 -13.35
C LEU A 37 25.23 4.63 -13.32
N THR A 38 24.39 5.62 -13.63
CA THR A 38 24.79 7.03 -13.45
C THR A 38 24.82 7.38 -11.96
N LYS A 39 25.78 8.22 -11.56
CA LYS A 39 25.87 8.73 -10.17
C LYS A 39 24.57 9.40 -9.71
N ALA A 40 23.91 10.13 -10.62
CA ALA A 40 22.64 10.79 -10.36
C ALA A 40 21.52 9.79 -10.01
N TRP A 41 21.46 8.66 -10.69
CA TRP A 41 20.51 7.60 -10.38
C TRP A 41 20.77 6.98 -9.01
N VAL A 42 22.03 6.69 -8.68
CA VAL A 42 22.43 6.17 -7.35
C VAL A 42 22.05 7.15 -6.24
N HIS A 43 22.29 8.45 -6.42
CA HIS A 43 21.85 9.48 -5.46
C HIS A 43 20.33 9.52 -5.29
N ARG A 44 19.56 9.36 -6.37
CA ARG A 44 18.09 9.31 -6.30
C ARG A 44 17.62 8.11 -5.48
N VAL A 45 18.19 6.93 -5.72
CA VAL A 45 17.85 5.71 -4.97
C VAL A 45 18.26 5.82 -3.51
N LEU A 46 19.46 6.34 -3.20
CA LEU A 46 19.88 6.59 -1.82
C LEU A 46 18.93 7.56 -1.11
N LYS A 47 18.46 8.60 -1.79
CA LYS A 47 17.45 9.52 -1.25
C LYS A 47 16.15 8.78 -0.90
N MET A 48 15.63 7.95 -1.82
CA MET A 48 14.42 7.14 -1.57
C MET A 48 14.60 6.18 -0.40
N LEU A 49 15.75 5.51 -0.31
CA LEU A 49 16.06 4.60 0.80
C LEU A 49 16.14 5.33 2.14
N THR A 50 16.65 6.56 2.16
CA THR A 50 16.67 7.40 3.36
C THR A 50 15.28 7.90 3.75
N GLU A 51 14.46 8.30 2.78
CA GLU A 51 13.06 8.70 3.02
C GLU A 51 12.20 7.54 3.53
N ALA A 52 12.47 6.32 3.06
CA ALA A 52 11.86 5.08 3.54
C ALA A 52 12.45 4.57 4.86
N LYS A 53 13.41 5.29 5.47
CA LYS A 53 14.15 4.89 6.69
C LYS A 53 14.89 3.55 6.59
N LEU A 54 15.10 3.01 5.39
CA LEU A 54 15.86 1.78 5.15
C LEU A 54 17.38 2.01 5.19
N VAL A 55 17.80 3.27 5.06
CA VAL A 55 19.19 3.73 5.22
C VAL A 55 19.16 5.01 6.03
N ARG A 56 19.97 5.12 7.09
CA ARG A 56 20.08 6.36 7.88
C ARG A 56 21.34 7.14 7.53
N LEU A 57 21.30 8.45 7.75
CA LEU A 57 22.49 9.30 7.68
C LEU A 57 23.15 9.37 9.05
N ASP A 58 24.47 9.23 9.09
CA ASP A 58 25.26 9.37 10.32
C ASP A 58 25.12 10.79 10.92
N ASN A 59 25.28 11.81 10.07
CA ASN A 59 24.97 13.19 10.40
C ASN A 59 24.15 13.84 9.28
N PRO A 60 22.85 14.09 9.48
CA PRO A 60 21.97 14.71 8.48
C PRO A 60 22.40 16.12 8.05
N ALA A 61 23.05 16.87 8.95
CA ALA A 61 23.47 18.25 8.71
C ALA A 61 24.84 18.36 8.02
N ALA A 62 25.56 17.24 7.84
CA ALA A 62 26.88 17.26 7.22
C ALA A 62 26.80 17.48 5.70
N ASN A 63 27.65 18.36 5.17
CA ASN A 63 27.82 18.57 3.73
C ASN A 63 28.20 17.27 2.99
N ARG A 64 29.01 16.42 3.63
CA ARG A 64 29.37 15.10 3.10
C ARG A 64 28.57 14.03 3.83
N LYS A 65 27.52 13.55 3.16
CA LYS A 65 26.63 12.51 3.69
C LYS A 65 27.37 11.19 3.84
N ARG A 66 27.13 10.52 4.97
CA ARG A 66 27.55 9.15 5.22
C ARG A 66 26.33 8.31 5.59
N TYR A 67 26.30 7.08 5.11
CA TYR A 67 25.14 6.20 5.10
C TYR A 67 25.40 4.98 5.99
N LEU A 68 24.37 4.60 6.74
CA LEU A 68 24.36 3.44 7.62
C LEU A 68 23.12 2.61 7.33
N ALA A 69 23.26 1.29 7.30
CA ALA A 69 22.14 0.36 7.28
C ALA A 69 22.50 -0.85 8.14
N ASP A 70 21.69 -1.14 9.14
CA ASP A 70 21.81 -2.30 10.00
C ASP A 70 20.41 -2.88 10.24
N VAL A 71 20.34 -3.99 10.97
CA VAL A 71 19.06 -4.66 11.26
C VAL A 71 18.07 -3.71 11.93
N ASN A 72 18.52 -2.84 12.83
CA ASN A 72 17.66 -1.87 13.53
C ASN A 72 17.12 -0.81 12.56
N THR A 73 17.94 -0.35 11.63
CA THR A 73 17.56 0.60 10.58
C THR A 73 16.53 -0.04 9.65
N LEU A 74 16.74 -1.29 9.22
CA LEU A 74 15.78 -2.01 8.39
C LEU A 74 14.45 -2.24 9.11
N MET A 75 14.48 -2.63 10.38
CA MET A 75 13.27 -2.79 11.20
C MET A 75 12.47 -1.48 11.26
N ALA A 76 13.12 -0.36 11.54
CA ALA A 76 12.46 0.95 11.56
C ALA A 76 11.87 1.33 10.20
N GLY A 77 12.58 1.04 9.10
CA GLY A 77 12.08 1.24 7.74
C GLY A 77 10.88 0.35 7.40
N PHE A 78 10.89 -0.92 7.80
CA PHE A 78 9.76 -1.82 7.59
C PHE A 78 8.52 -1.40 8.40
N GLU A 79 8.69 -0.96 9.64
CA GLU A 79 7.60 -0.42 10.45
C GLU A 79 6.99 0.84 9.83
N GLU A 80 7.82 1.74 9.30
CA GLU A 80 7.37 2.93 8.58
C GLU A 80 6.58 2.57 7.31
N LEU A 81 7.10 1.65 6.50
CA LEU A 81 6.44 1.21 5.27
C LEU A 81 5.12 0.49 5.55
N LYS A 82 5.10 -0.34 6.60
CA LYS A 82 3.89 -1.02 7.08
C LYS A 82 2.83 0.01 7.49
N SER A 83 3.22 1.00 8.31
CA SER A 83 2.31 2.03 8.81
C SER A 83 1.72 2.86 7.68
N LYS A 84 2.55 3.36 6.75
CA LYS A 84 2.07 4.06 5.55
C LYS A 84 1.12 3.21 4.72
N LYS A 85 1.41 1.91 4.59
CA LYS A 85 0.56 1.03 3.81
C LYS A 85 -0.79 0.81 4.47
N ILE A 86 -0.82 0.71 5.80
CA ILE A 86 -2.07 0.62 6.58
C ILE A 86 -2.89 1.90 6.35
N GLU A 87 -2.30 3.08 6.51
CA GLU A 87 -2.99 4.37 6.29
C GLU A 87 -3.56 4.48 4.86
N GLU A 88 -2.81 4.08 3.84
CA GLU A 88 -3.30 4.04 2.45
C GLU A 88 -4.50 3.11 2.27
N LEU A 89 -4.48 1.95 2.94
CA LEU A 89 -5.54 0.95 2.84
C LEU A 89 -6.79 1.39 3.60
N GLU A 90 -6.64 1.99 4.77
CA GLU A 90 -7.74 2.57 5.56
C GLU A 90 -8.42 3.70 4.80
N ALA A 91 -7.65 4.59 4.17
CA ALA A 91 -8.20 5.66 3.34
C ALA A 91 -9.02 5.11 2.16
N LYS A 92 -8.51 4.07 1.49
CA LYS A 92 -9.24 3.38 0.40
C LYS A 92 -10.49 2.67 0.89
N GLN A 93 -10.42 2.04 2.07
CA GLN A 93 -11.58 1.41 2.67
C GLN A 93 -12.68 2.46 2.91
N SER A 94 -12.33 3.59 3.52
CA SER A 94 -13.28 4.68 3.78
C SER A 94 -13.89 5.24 2.49
N GLU A 95 -13.09 5.42 1.44
CA GLU A 95 -13.57 5.87 0.13
C GLU A 95 -14.58 4.87 -0.47
N ILE A 96 -14.24 3.58 -0.46
CA ILE A 96 -15.11 2.53 -1.00
C ILE A 96 -16.41 2.42 -0.19
N GLU A 97 -16.35 2.52 1.13
CA GLU A 97 -17.53 2.51 2.00
C GLU A 97 -18.45 3.71 1.71
N ALA A 98 -17.88 4.90 1.48
CA ALA A 98 -18.64 6.08 1.09
C ALA A 98 -19.31 5.90 -0.28
N GLN A 99 -18.59 5.36 -1.27
CA GLN A 99 -19.15 5.04 -2.58
C GLN A 99 -20.26 4.00 -2.49
N LEU A 100 -20.06 2.95 -1.68
CA LEU A 100 -21.07 1.91 -1.44
C LEU A 100 -22.32 2.51 -0.81
N ALA A 101 -22.17 3.31 0.25
CA ALA A 101 -23.30 3.98 0.89
C ALA A 101 -24.07 4.88 -0.09
N ALA A 102 -23.37 5.60 -0.96
CA ALA A 102 -24.00 6.46 -1.97
C ALA A 102 -24.85 5.67 -2.97
N VAL A 103 -24.41 4.48 -3.39
CA VAL A 103 -25.17 3.65 -4.34
C VAL A 103 -26.24 2.78 -3.66
N SER A 104 -26.03 2.36 -2.42
CA SER A 104 -26.98 1.51 -1.68
C SER A 104 -28.29 2.22 -1.33
N VAL A 105 -28.31 3.55 -1.30
CA VAL A 105 -29.53 4.35 -1.07
C VAL A 105 -30.37 4.50 -2.34
N LEU A 106 -29.85 4.13 -3.51
CA LEU A 106 -30.58 4.23 -4.77
C LEU A 106 -31.69 3.17 -4.83
N ASP A 107 -32.94 3.62 -4.88
CA ASP A 107 -34.09 2.76 -5.15
C ASP A 107 -34.23 2.52 -6.67
N CYS A 108 -33.64 1.44 -7.15
CA CYS A 108 -33.73 1.01 -8.55
C CYS A 108 -35.17 0.73 -9.00
N GLY A 109 -36.07 0.37 -8.09
CA GLY A 109 -37.48 0.18 -8.37
C GLY A 109 -38.18 1.51 -8.68
N TYR A 110 -37.91 2.54 -7.89
CA TYR A 110 -38.38 3.89 -8.16
C TYR A 110 -37.76 4.48 -9.44
N LEU A 111 -36.43 4.37 -9.60
CA LEU A 111 -35.71 4.91 -10.77
C LEU A 111 -36.21 4.31 -12.09
N SER A 112 -36.49 3.00 -12.12
CA SER A 112 -37.02 2.33 -13.32
C SER A 112 -38.45 2.78 -13.66
N LYS A 113 -39.32 2.98 -12.65
CA LYS A 113 -40.67 3.52 -12.86
C LYS A 113 -40.64 4.92 -13.46
N GLU A 114 -39.85 5.81 -12.89
CA GLU A 114 -39.74 7.19 -13.39
C GLU A 114 -39.13 7.24 -14.79
N PHE A 115 -38.16 6.36 -15.10
CA PHE A 115 -37.58 6.25 -16.44
C PHE A 115 -38.61 5.80 -17.48
N VAL A 116 -39.37 4.72 -17.21
CA VAL A 116 -40.41 4.22 -18.13
C VAL A 116 -41.52 5.26 -18.31
N LYS A 117 -41.93 5.93 -17.23
CA LYS A 117 -42.91 7.01 -17.27
C LYS A 117 -42.43 8.20 -18.11
N GLY A 118 -41.16 8.59 -17.99
CA GLY A 118 -40.58 9.67 -18.79
C GLY A 118 -40.57 9.38 -20.29
N ILE A 119 -40.37 8.12 -20.69
CA ILE A 119 -40.33 7.71 -22.11
C ILE A 119 -41.73 7.46 -22.67
N THR A 120 -42.56 6.73 -21.93
CA THR A 120 -43.82 6.18 -22.46
C THR A 120 -45.04 6.99 -22.04
N GLY A 121 -44.91 7.87 -21.05
CA GLY A 121 -46.02 8.60 -20.42
C GLY A 121 -46.91 7.71 -19.53
N ARG A 122 -46.58 6.42 -19.34
CA ARG A 122 -47.38 5.45 -18.59
C ARG A 122 -46.71 5.13 -17.25
N THR A 123 -47.53 4.94 -16.22
CA THR A 123 -47.06 4.45 -14.93
C THR A 123 -47.12 2.92 -14.95
N GLU A 124 -45.99 2.27 -14.71
CA GLU A 124 -45.90 0.82 -14.56
C GLU A 124 -45.51 0.45 -13.12
N GLU A 125 -46.00 -0.68 -12.63
CA GLU A 125 -45.60 -1.22 -11.32
C GLU A 125 -44.49 -2.26 -11.46
N VAL A 126 -43.52 -2.21 -10.55
CA VAL A 126 -42.45 -3.22 -10.49
C VAL A 126 -43.03 -4.47 -9.84
N SER A 127 -42.88 -5.61 -10.53
CA SER A 127 -43.36 -6.90 -10.03
C SER A 127 -42.75 -7.26 -8.68
N SER A 128 -43.58 -7.63 -7.71
CA SER A 128 -43.17 -8.01 -6.35
C SER A 128 -42.22 -9.22 -6.31
N ARG A 129 -42.29 -10.11 -7.31
CA ARG A 129 -41.36 -11.25 -7.45
C ARG A 129 -39.93 -10.80 -7.74
N ILE A 130 -39.76 -9.71 -8.49
CA ILE A 130 -38.44 -9.17 -8.84
C ILE A 130 -37.83 -8.49 -7.61
N VAL A 131 -38.62 -7.67 -6.91
CA VAL A 131 -38.17 -6.98 -5.68
C VAL A 131 -37.66 -7.98 -4.64
N ARG A 132 -38.46 -9.01 -4.36
CA ARG A 132 -38.10 -10.06 -3.40
C ARG A 132 -36.86 -10.86 -3.81
N GLY A 133 -36.68 -11.14 -5.10
CA GLY A 133 -35.47 -11.81 -5.60
C GLY A 133 -34.19 -10.97 -5.45
N VAL A 134 -34.30 -9.64 -5.53
CA VAL A 134 -33.18 -8.72 -5.29
C VAL A 134 -32.87 -8.61 -3.80
N GLU A 135 -33.89 -8.54 -2.95
CA GLU A 135 -33.73 -8.53 -1.48
C GLU A 135 -33.05 -9.81 -0.98
N ASP A 136 -33.52 -10.99 -1.42
CA ASP A 136 -32.94 -12.29 -1.08
C ASP A 136 -31.45 -12.37 -1.54
N PHE A 137 -31.11 -11.74 -2.68
CA PHE A 137 -29.73 -11.66 -3.18
C PHE A 137 -28.84 -10.75 -2.32
N ILE A 138 -29.34 -9.57 -1.92
CA ILE A 138 -28.61 -8.63 -1.06
C ILE A 138 -28.36 -9.24 0.31
N GLU A 139 -29.34 -9.93 0.91
CA GLU A 139 -29.22 -10.58 2.21
C GLU A 139 -28.17 -11.72 2.19
N SER A 140 -28.18 -12.53 1.14
CA SER A 140 -27.20 -13.61 0.93
C SER A 140 -25.76 -13.08 0.80
N TYR A 141 -25.58 -12.00 0.04
CA TYR A 141 -24.25 -11.39 -0.18
C TYR A 141 -23.75 -10.61 1.04
N GLY A 142 -24.62 -9.85 1.72
CA GLY A 142 -24.27 -9.10 2.93
C GLY A 142 -23.76 -10.01 4.05
N SER A 143 -24.41 -11.16 4.23
CA SER A 143 -24.02 -12.19 5.21
C SER A 143 -22.66 -12.82 4.89
N THR A 144 -22.29 -12.89 3.61
CA THR A 144 -21.05 -13.52 3.16
C THR A 144 -19.85 -12.58 3.28
N CYS A 145 -20.06 -11.27 3.11
CA CYS A 145 -19.00 -10.26 3.30
C CYS A 145 -18.66 -10.04 4.79
N LEU A 146 -19.66 -9.97 5.68
CA LEU A 146 -19.42 -9.82 7.12
C LEU A 146 -18.67 -11.01 7.72
N ARG A 147 -19.00 -12.25 7.31
CA ARG A 147 -18.28 -13.46 7.74
C ARG A 147 -16.82 -13.55 7.25
N LYS A 148 -16.46 -12.87 6.16
CA LYS A 148 -15.07 -12.81 5.69
C LYS A 148 -14.22 -11.81 6.49
N GLN A 149 -14.83 -10.72 6.98
CA GLN A 149 -14.13 -9.78 7.87
C GLN A 149 -13.78 -10.40 9.22
N GLU A 150 -14.70 -11.14 9.85
CA GLU A 150 -14.43 -11.80 11.15
C GLU A 150 -13.30 -12.84 11.07
N LYS A 151 -13.20 -13.58 9.95
CA LYS A 151 -12.13 -14.56 9.74
C LYS A 151 -10.77 -13.93 9.38
N GLY A 152 -10.76 -12.71 8.85
CA GLY A 152 -9.53 -11.95 8.58
C GLY A 152 -8.90 -11.34 9.84
N ILE A 153 -9.72 -10.98 10.83
CA ILE A 153 -9.26 -10.36 12.09
C ILE A 153 -8.64 -11.40 13.04
N SER A 154 -9.11 -12.66 13.03
CA SER A 154 -8.54 -13.73 13.85
C SER A 154 -7.11 -14.15 13.47
N PHE A 155 -6.59 -13.77 12.29
CA PHE A 155 -5.23 -14.14 11.89
C PHE A 155 -4.14 -13.21 12.46
N VAL A 156 -4.53 -12.05 13.01
CA VAL A 156 -3.58 -11.02 13.50
C VAL A 156 -3.27 -11.18 15.00
N GLN A 157 -4.10 -11.89 15.78
CA GLN A 157 -3.88 -12.08 17.23
C GLN A 157 -3.01 -13.30 17.60
N HIS A 158 -2.39 -13.98 16.64
CA HIS A 158 -1.49 -15.13 16.91
C HIS A 158 0.00 -14.87 16.68
N TYR A 159 0.38 -13.61 16.42
CA TYR A 159 1.78 -13.18 16.42
C TYR A 159 1.98 -12.01 17.40
N SER A 160 1.82 -12.29 18.69
CA SER A 160 2.32 -11.44 19.77
C SER A 160 2.76 -12.39 20.89
N GLY A 161 4.01 -12.84 20.80
CA GLY A 161 4.72 -13.47 21.90
C GLY A 161 5.32 -12.42 22.82
#